data_AF-A0A9E5QYD3-F1
#
_entry.id   AF-A0A9E5QYD3-F1
#
_cell.length_a   1.000
_cell.length_b   1.000
_cell.length_c   1.000
_cell.angle_alpha   90.00
_cell.angle_beta   90.00
_cell.angle_gamma   90.00
#
_symmetry.space_group_name_H-M   'P 1'
#
loop_
_entity.id
_entity.type
_entity.pdbx_description
1 polymer ?
#
loop_
_entity_poly.entity_id
_entity_poly.type
_entity_poly.pdbx_seq_one_letter_code
_entity_poly.pdbx_strand_id
1 'polypeptide(L)'
;MQDLEPLREIQSLVLLKAGFTAVQNLSPLESLPLLEKLYLWATPIQDLSPLFHLPKLYKVFIPLCNKLSPAQISTLKKHLHQGQVITEA
;
A
#
# COMPACT_ATOMS: atom_id res chain seq x y z
N MET A 1 14.65 -6.49 2.19
CA MET A 1 13.36 -7.14 1.86
C MET A 1 12.78 -6.42 0.64
N GLN A 2 12.59 -7.12 -0.47
CA GLN A 2 12.05 -6.55 -1.72
C GLN A 2 10.77 -7.26 -2.15
N ASP A 3 10.66 -8.54 -1.83
CA ASP A 3 9.57 -9.39 -2.27
C ASP A 3 8.49 -9.54 -1.20
N LEU A 4 7.24 -9.37 -1.60
CA LEU A 4 6.04 -9.55 -0.78
C LEU A 4 5.28 -10.83 -1.15
N GLU A 5 5.73 -11.63 -2.12
CA GLU A 5 5.08 -12.87 -2.57
C GLU A 5 4.66 -13.80 -1.42
N PRO A 6 5.48 -14.06 -0.38
CA PRO A 6 5.07 -14.91 0.74
C PRO A 6 3.84 -14.39 1.51
N LEU A 7 3.51 -13.10 1.39
CA LEU A 7 2.36 -12.52 2.08
C LEU A 7 1.02 -12.97 1.49
N ARG A 8 0.99 -13.42 0.21
CA ARG A 8 -0.24 -13.86 -0.46
C ARG A 8 -1.01 -14.94 0.31
N GLU A 9 -0.28 -15.80 1.02
CA GLU A 9 -0.85 -16.91 1.80
C GLU A 9 -1.36 -16.45 3.18
N ILE A 10 -1.00 -15.24 3.64
CA ILE A 10 -1.39 -14.71 4.95
C ILE A 10 -2.74 -14.01 4.84
N GLN A 11 -3.79 -14.78 4.57
CA GLN A 11 -5.17 -14.30 4.39
C GLN A 11 -5.75 -13.58 5.62
N SER A 12 -5.11 -13.76 6.79
CA SER A 12 -5.43 -13.07 8.04
C SER A 12 -4.69 -11.74 8.25
N LEU A 13 -3.87 -11.29 7.29
CA LEU A 13 -3.06 -10.09 7.45
C LEU A 13 -3.93 -8.82 7.46
N VAL A 14 -3.95 -8.12 8.60
CA VAL A 14 -4.71 -6.87 8.78
C VAL A 14 -3.83 -5.63 8.66
N LEU A 15 -2.55 -5.74 9.03
CA LEU A 15 -1.61 -4.63 9.07
C LEU A 15 -0.26 -5.06 8.52
N LEU A 16 0.25 -4.29 7.55
CA LEU A 16 1.59 -4.46 7.00
C LEU A 16 2.43 -3.19 7.24
N LYS A 17 3.61 -3.37 7.83
CA LYS A 17 4.66 -2.35 7.90
C LYS A 17 5.87 -2.84 7.13
N ALA A 18 6.21 -2.16 6.06
CA ALA A 18 7.39 -2.46 5.24
C ALA A 18 8.10 -1.17 4.77
N GLY A 19 8.09 -0.12 5.61
CA GLY A 19 8.87 1.09 5.34
C GLY A 19 10.38 0.89 5.51
N PHE A 20 11.19 1.77 4.90
CA PHE A 20 12.65 1.63 4.78
C PHE A 20 13.08 0.28 4.16
N THR A 21 12.35 -0.17 3.13
CA THR A 21 12.67 -1.39 2.39
C THR A 21 12.78 -1.12 0.90
N ALA A 22 13.21 -2.13 0.14
CA ALA A 22 13.34 -2.05 -1.31
C ALA A 22 12.07 -2.51 -2.04
N VAL A 23 10.92 -2.54 -1.36
CA VAL A 23 9.62 -2.93 -1.95
C VAL A 23 9.29 -2.01 -3.11
N GLN A 24 8.97 -2.62 -4.26
CA GLN A 24 8.58 -1.93 -5.49
C GLN A 24 7.26 -2.47 -6.04
N ASN A 25 7.01 -3.77 -5.84
CA ASN A 25 5.84 -4.48 -6.33
C ASN A 25 4.85 -4.73 -5.19
N LEU A 26 3.61 -4.28 -5.35
CA LEU A 26 2.52 -4.47 -4.40
C LEU A 26 1.49 -5.51 -4.86
N SER A 27 1.64 -6.13 -6.03
CA SER A 27 0.70 -7.15 -6.53
C SER A 27 0.44 -8.30 -5.55
N PRO A 28 1.40 -8.75 -4.71
CA PRO A 28 1.12 -9.75 -3.68
C PRO A 28 0.04 -9.35 -2.67
N LEU A 29 -0.26 -8.06 -2.54
CA LEU A 29 -1.26 -7.56 -1.61
C LEU A 29 -2.68 -7.64 -2.17
N GLU A 30 -2.88 -7.72 -3.49
CA GLU A 30 -4.20 -7.65 -4.15
C GLU A 30 -5.19 -8.70 -3.64
N SER A 31 -4.67 -9.85 -3.19
CA SER A 31 -5.46 -10.99 -2.72
C SER A 31 -5.57 -11.08 -1.19
N LEU A 32 -5.35 -9.98 -0.45
CA LEU A 32 -5.42 -9.94 1.02
C LEU A 32 -6.75 -9.33 1.50
N PRO A 33 -7.80 -10.14 1.71
CA PRO A 33 -9.17 -9.64 1.91
C PRO A 33 -9.36 -8.89 3.24
N LEU A 34 -8.43 -9.05 4.17
CA LEU A 34 -8.48 -8.46 5.51
C LEU A 34 -7.50 -7.30 5.72
N LEU A 35 -6.71 -6.92 4.71
CA LEU A 35 -5.71 -5.87 4.88
C LEU A 35 -6.40 -4.50 5.03
N GLU A 36 -6.18 -3.87 6.19
CA GLU A 36 -6.80 -2.61 6.58
C GLU A 36 -5.81 -1.44 6.57
N LYS A 37 -4.57 -1.72 6.98
CA LYS A 37 -3.53 -0.71 7.24
C LYS A 37 -2.23 -1.08 6.55
N LEU A 38 -1.73 -0.18 5.71
CA LEU A 38 -0.51 -0.36 4.95
C LEU A 38 0.45 0.80 5.19
N TYR A 39 1.67 0.48 5.63
CA TYR A 39 2.72 1.45 5.87
C TYR A 39 3.97 1.11 5.04
N LEU A 40 4.30 1.98 4.09
CA LEU A 40 5.35 1.79 3.08
C LEU A 40 6.27 3.02 2.98
N TRP A 41 6.46 3.76 4.07
CA TRP A 41 7.27 4.98 4.05
C TRP A 41 8.71 4.71 3.58
N ALA A 42 9.29 5.64 2.84
CA ALA A 42 10.64 5.52 2.29
C ALA A 42 10.87 4.19 1.53
N THR A 43 9.94 3.86 0.60
CA THR A 43 10.09 2.74 -0.33
C THR A 43 10.07 3.24 -1.79
N PRO A 44 10.75 2.55 -2.71
CA PRO A 44 10.79 2.92 -4.13
C PRO A 44 9.55 2.45 -4.93
N ILE A 45 8.36 2.37 -4.31
CA ILE A 45 7.12 1.98 -4.99
C ILE A 45 6.73 2.98 -6.08
N GLN A 46 6.22 2.45 -7.19
CA GLN A 46 5.86 3.22 -8.39
C GLN A 46 4.40 3.01 -8.80
N ASP A 47 3.78 1.91 -8.34
CA ASP A 47 2.42 1.59 -8.66
C ASP A 47 1.57 1.31 -7.41
N LEU A 48 0.42 1.98 -7.34
CA LEU A 48 -0.61 1.82 -6.31
C LEU A 48 -1.84 1.09 -6.84
N SER A 49 -1.87 0.71 -8.13
CA SER A 49 -2.98 -0.05 -8.72
C SER A 49 -3.37 -1.31 -7.94
N PRO A 50 -2.41 -2.05 -7.32
CA PRO A 50 -2.75 -3.21 -6.49
C PRO A 50 -3.68 -2.90 -5.31
N LEU A 51 -3.62 -1.67 -4.79
CA LEU A 51 -4.38 -1.28 -3.60
C LEU A 51 -5.87 -1.12 -3.87
N PHE A 52 -6.29 -0.99 -5.12
CA PHE A 52 -7.70 -0.85 -5.50
C PHE A 52 -8.50 -2.17 -5.39
N HIS A 53 -7.82 -3.30 -5.21
CA HIS A 53 -8.44 -4.60 -5.03
C HIS A 53 -8.68 -4.95 -3.56
N LEU A 54 -8.25 -4.10 -2.62
CA LEU A 54 -8.31 -4.36 -1.18
C LEU A 54 -9.61 -3.83 -0.56
N PRO A 55 -10.62 -4.69 -0.30
CA PRO A 55 -11.95 -4.23 0.06
C PRO A 55 -12.05 -3.60 1.46
N LYS A 56 -11.05 -3.84 2.32
CA LYS A 56 -11.01 -3.34 3.70
C LYS A 56 -9.93 -2.28 3.93
N LEU A 57 -9.13 -1.94 2.92
CA LEU A 57 -8.06 -0.98 3.09
C LEU A 57 -8.66 0.39 3.39
N TYR A 58 -8.24 1.00 4.49
CA TYR A 58 -8.67 2.36 4.84
C TYR A 58 -7.53 3.23 5.33
N LYS A 59 -6.32 2.70 5.53
CA LYS A 59 -5.18 3.53 5.94
C LYS A 59 -3.93 3.18 5.15
N VAL A 60 -3.41 4.17 4.42
CA VAL A 60 -2.17 4.06 3.65
C VAL A 60 -1.22 5.16 4.07
N PHE A 61 -0.01 4.77 4.47
CA PHE A 61 1.06 5.69 4.90
C PHE A 61 2.27 5.50 3.99
N ILE A 62 2.51 6.46 3.11
CA ILE A 62 3.53 6.44 2.05
C ILE A 62 4.37 7.74 2.00
N PRO A 63 4.76 8.36 3.13
CA PRO A 63 5.68 9.50 3.04
C PRO A 63 7.05 9.06 2.53
N LEU A 64 7.75 10.00 1.90
CA LEU A 64 9.07 9.78 1.31
C LEU A 64 9.10 8.74 0.15
N CYS A 65 7.93 8.35 -0.40
CA CYS A 65 7.84 7.58 -1.63
C CYS A 65 7.93 8.52 -2.85
N ASN A 66 9.15 8.72 -3.34
CA ASN A 66 9.46 9.76 -4.33
C ASN A 66 9.17 9.40 -5.79
N LYS A 67 8.77 8.16 -6.09
CA LYS A 67 8.50 7.71 -7.46
C LYS A 67 7.01 7.65 -7.82
N LEU A 68 6.12 8.01 -6.90
CA LEU A 68 4.67 8.00 -7.13
C LEU A 68 4.23 9.28 -7.83
N SER A 69 3.34 9.15 -8.81
CA SER A 69 2.73 10.32 -9.45
C SER A 69 1.65 10.95 -8.56
N PRO A 70 1.46 12.29 -8.60
CA PRO A 70 0.36 12.95 -7.91
C PRO A 70 -1.03 12.41 -8.33
N ALA A 71 -1.16 11.95 -9.58
CA ALA A 71 -2.37 11.35 -10.10
C ALA A 71 -2.75 10.06 -9.35
N GLN A 72 -1.80 9.15 -9.14
CA GLN A 72 -2.05 7.92 -8.39
C GLN A 72 -2.45 8.21 -6.93
N ILE A 73 -1.80 9.17 -6.29
CA ILE A 73 -2.13 9.59 -4.92
C ILE A 73 -3.56 10.16 -4.86
N SER A 74 -3.92 11.03 -5.81
CA SER A 74 -5.27 11.60 -5.91
C SER A 74 -6.33 10.54 -6.16
N THR A 75 -6.06 9.59 -7.06
CA THR A 75 -6.96 8.45 -7.33
C THR A 75 -7.12 7.55 -6.11
N LEU A 76 -6.03 7.23 -5.40
CA LEU A 76 -6.09 6.45 -4.18
C LEU A 76 -6.92 7.15 -3.09
N LYS A 77 -6.72 8.46 -2.89
CA LYS A 77 -7.52 9.26 -1.94
C LYS A 77 -9.01 9.21 -2.27
N LYS A 78 -9.39 9.26 -3.56
CA LYS A 78 -10.79 9.16 -3.99
C LYS A 78 -11.38 7.76 -3.79
N HIS A 79 -10.59 6.72 -4.06
CA HIS A 79 -11.03 5.33 -3.92
C HIS A 79 -11.28 4.95 -2.45
N LEU A 80 -10.44 5.44 -1.53
CA LEU A 80 -10.60 5.23 -0.10
C LEU A 80 -11.69 6.17 0.47
N HIS A 81 -12.95 6.01 0.05
CA HIS A 81 -14.08 6.89 0.36
C HIS A 81 -14.30 7.20 1.87
N GLN A 82 -13.69 6.43 2.79
CA GLN A 82 -13.66 6.67 4.24
C GLN A 82 -12.26 6.47 4.86
N GLY A 83 -11.23 6.36 4.03
CA GLY A 83 -9.86 6.07 4.45
C GLY A 83 -8.93 7.28 4.44
N GLN A 84 -7.74 7.09 4.99
CA GLN A 84 -6.69 8.09 5.11
C GLN A 84 -5.49 7.68 4.25
N VAL A 85 -5.08 8.57 3.35
CA VAL A 85 -3.79 8.47 2.64
C VAL A 85 -2.88 9.57 3.17
N ILE A 86 -1.80 9.17 3.84
CA ILE A 86 -0.81 10.05 4.44
C ILE A 86 0.46 10.02 3.60
N THR A 87 0.83 11.16 3.05
CA THR A 87 1.99 11.35 2.15
C THR A 87 3.08 12.24 2.75
N GLU A 88 2.81 12.85 3.90
CA GLU A 88 3.67 13.78 4.62
C GLU A 88 3.73 13.34 6.09
N ALA A 89 4.82 13.67 6.78
CA ALA A 89 5.03 13.35 8.19
C ALA A 89 4.59 14.52 9.09
#